data_AF-A0A5N0VMA6-F1
#
_entry.id   AF-A0A5N0VMA6-F1
#
_cell.length_a   1.000
_cell.length_b   1.000
_cell.length_c   1.000
_cell.angle_alpha   90.00
_cell.angle_beta   90.00
_cell.angle_gamma   90.00
#
_symmetry.space_group_name_H-M   'P 1'
#
loop_
_entity.id
_entity.type
_entity.pdbx_description
1 polymer ?
#
loop_
_entity_poly.entity_id
_entity_poly.type
_entity_poly.pdbx_seq_one_letter_code
_entity_poly.pdbx_strand_id
1 'polypeptide(L)'
;ALLVITLTAVSSNAMNDYSGSLALQTVGVRLRRPVSAVVVTVVAFALILWMHSGDLASKFEDVLLVIGYWVPPFVGVVTIDWWARTRHKRRFDVVSEVAMPQRGWPALVAFVVGCDAAVPFMNTSLYTGPVAAAAHGADLAYYVGLVVSGVVYALLRMVVRPGSQRAAGV
;
A
#
# COMPACT_ATOMS: atom_id res chain seq x y z
N ALA A 1 8.18 -33.65 -2.37
CA ALA A 1 8.23 -32.58 -1.35
C ALA A 1 9.32 -31.55 -1.66
N LEU A 2 10.61 -31.90 -1.63
CA LEU A 2 11.71 -30.95 -1.87
C LEU A 2 11.61 -30.21 -3.21
N LEU A 3 11.31 -30.91 -4.31
CA LEU A 3 11.11 -30.28 -5.63
C LEU A 3 9.95 -29.26 -5.65
N VAL A 4 8.89 -29.50 -4.88
CA VAL A 4 7.74 -28.59 -4.79
C VAL A 4 8.12 -27.35 -3.98
N ILE A 5 8.86 -27.54 -2.88
CA ILE A 5 9.35 -26.45 -2.04
C ILE A 5 10.32 -25.57 -2.83
N THR A 6 11.28 -26.16 -3.55
CA THR A 6 12.23 -25.39 -4.36
C THR A 6 11.53 -24.63 -5.48
N LEU A 7 10.58 -25.25 -6.19
CA LEU A 7 9.81 -24.58 -7.23
C LEU A 7 9.00 -23.41 -6.67
N THR A 8 8.32 -23.59 -5.54
CA THR A 8 7.52 -22.55 -4.88
C THR A 8 8.39 -21.38 -4.44
N ALA A 9 9.56 -21.65 -3.85
CA ALA A 9 10.50 -20.62 -3.42
C ALA A 9 11.05 -19.81 -4.62
N VAL A 10 11.44 -20.48 -5.70
CA VAL A 10 11.93 -19.81 -6.91
C VAL A 10 10.83 -18.96 -7.54
N SER A 11 9.61 -19.49 -7.67
CA SER A 11 8.48 -18.74 -8.22
C SER A 11 8.11 -17.52 -7.39
N SER A 12 8.10 -17.63 -6.06
CA SER A 12 7.80 -16.51 -5.15
C SER A 12 8.87 -15.41 -5.24
N ASN A 13 10.16 -15.80 -5.23
CA ASN A 13 11.27 -14.85 -5.35
C ASN A 13 11.29 -14.16 -6.71
N ALA A 14 11.01 -14.88 -7.80
CA ALA A 14 10.95 -14.30 -9.14
C ALA A 14 9.83 -13.25 -9.26
N MET A 15 8.65 -13.50 -8.67
CA MET A 15 7.55 -12.54 -8.66
C MET A 15 7.88 -11.29 -7.83
N ASN A 16 8.58 -11.46 -6.70
CA ASN A 16 9.03 -10.35 -5.86
C ASN A 16 10.07 -9.47 -6.58
N ASP A 17 11.06 -10.08 -7.22
CA ASP A 17 12.09 -9.35 -7.99
C ASP A 17 11.48 -8.59 -9.17
N TYR A 18 10.52 -9.21 -9.88
CA TYR A 18 9.84 -8.57 -11.01
C TYR A 18 9.05 -7.33 -10.56
N SER A 19 8.18 -7.47 -9.57
CA SER A 19 7.37 -6.36 -9.05
C SER A 19 8.23 -5.25 -8.45
N GLY A 20 9.31 -5.60 -7.72
CA GLY A 20 10.29 -4.65 -7.21
C GLY A 20 11.01 -3.88 -8.32
N SER A 21 11.39 -4.56 -9.42
CA SER A 21 12.05 -3.91 -10.56
C SER A 21 11.14 -2.91 -11.28
N LEU A 22 9.84 -3.22 -11.41
CA LEU A 22 8.86 -2.31 -12.00
C LEU A 22 8.63 -1.10 -11.09
N ALA A 23 8.51 -1.30 -9.77
CA ALA A 23 8.37 -0.21 -8.81
C ALA A 23 9.58 0.73 -8.80
N LEU A 24 10.80 0.20 -8.91
CA LEU A 24 12.01 1.03 -9.02
C LEU A 24 12.04 1.84 -10.32
N GLN A 25 11.58 1.25 -11.43
CA GLN A 25 11.51 1.95 -12.72
C GLN A 25 10.49 3.08 -12.69
N THR A 26 9.36 2.93 -11.98
CA THR A 26 8.35 4.00 -11.86
C THR A 26 8.78 5.14 -10.93
N VAL A 27 9.58 4.85 -9.90
CA VAL A 27 10.13 5.86 -8.98
C VAL A 27 11.33 6.60 -9.58
N GLY A 28 12.02 6.02 -10.58
CA GLY A 28 13.14 6.65 -11.29
C GLY A 28 14.46 6.70 -10.50
N VAL A 29 14.49 6.16 -9.27
CA VAL A 29 15.69 6.10 -8.44
C VAL A 29 16.51 4.85 -8.79
N ARG A 30 17.73 5.05 -9.28
CA ARG A 30 18.69 3.95 -9.51
C ARG A 30 19.29 3.50 -8.18
N LEU A 31 18.59 2.61 -7.49
CA LEU A 31 19.08 2.05 -6.22
C LEU A 31 20.21 1.04 -6.50
N ARG A 32 21.34 1.19 -5.81
CA ARG A 32 22.47 0.25 -5.93
C ARG A 32 22.08 -1.08 -5.27
N ARG A 33 21.97 -2.16 -6.07
CA ARG A 33 21.63 -3.52 -5.64
C ARG A 33 22.28 -4.01 -4.32
N PRO A 34 23.58 -3.78 -4.05
CA PRO A 34 24.17 -4.23 -2.78
C PRO A 34 23.66 -3.45 -1.57
N VAL A 35 23.29 -2.17 -1.73
CA VAL A 35 22.81 -1.34 -0.62
C VAL A 35 21.42 -1.78 -0.16
N SER A 36 20.52 -2.05 -1.11
CA SER A 36 19.18 -2.58 -0.77
C SER A 36 19.26 -3.94 -0.09
N ALA A 37 20.14 -4.83 -0.55
CA ALA A 37 20.32 -6.15 0.05
C ALA A 37 20.82 -6.06 1.51
N VAL A 38 21.79 -5.19 1.78
CA VAL A 38 22.29 -4.98 3.15
C VAL A 38 21.21 -4.39 4.05
N VAL A 39 20.49 -3.36 3.60
CA VAL A 39 19.41 -2.75 4.39
C VAL A 39 18.33 -3.76 4.73
N VAL A 40 17.85 -4.53 3.74
CA VAL A 40 16.83 -5.57 3.96
C VAL A 40 17.34 -6.63 4.93
N THR A 41 18.60 -7.05 4.80
CA THR A 41 19.18 -8.06 5.70
C THR A 41 19.28 -7.55 7.13
N VAL A 42 19.72 -6.31 7.34
CA VAL A 42 19.83 -5.69 8.68
C VAL A 42 18.45 -5.56 9.33
N VAL A 43 17.45 -5.07 8.58
CA VAL A 43 16.07 -4.93 9.08
C VAL A 43 15.47 -6.30 9.40
N ALA A 44 15.61 -7.28 8.51
CA ALA A 44 15.11 -8.63 8.73
C ALA A 44 15.78 -9.28 9.94
N PHE A 45 17.10 -9.13 10.08
CA PHE A 45 17.85 -9.67 11.21
C PHE A 45 17.40 -9.05 12.54
N ALA A 46 17.23 -7.73 12.60
CA ALA A 46 16.72 -7.04 13.78
C ALA A 46 15.30 -7.52 14.15
N LEU A 47 14.43 -7.68 13.16
CA LEU A 47 13.06 -8.20 13.36
C LEU A 47 13.08 -9.64 13.90
N ILE A 48 13.94 -10.50 13.36
CA ILE A 48 14.10 -11.89 13.82
C ILE A 48 14.57 -11.93 15.27
N LEU A 49 15.55 -11.10 15.64
CA LEU A 49 16.03 -11.03 17.02
C LEU A 49 14.93 -10.59 17.99
N TRP A 50 14.13 -9.60 17.59
CA TRP A 50 13.00 -9.14 18.39
C TRP A 50 11.91 -10.22 18.51
N MET A 51 11.57 -10.91 17.43
CA MET A 51 10.61 -12.03 17.46
C MET A 51 11.10 -13.20 18.32
N HIS A 52 12.41 -13.48 18.32
CA HIS A 52 12.99 -14.54 19.15
C HIS A 52 12.91 -14.23 20.65
N SER A 53 12.79 -12.95 21.03
CA SER A 53 12.89 -12.49 22.42
C SER A 53 11.62 -12.65 23.27
N GLY A 54 10.71 -13.57 22.94
CA GLY A 54 9.48 -13.79 23.72
C GLY A 54 8.53 -14.80 23.09
N ASP A 55 7.23 -14.50 23.12
CA ASP A 55 6.20 -15.31 22.48
C ASP A 55 6.20 -15.08 20.96
N LEU A 56 6.86 -15.97 20.22
CA LEU A 56 6.95 -15.91 18.76
C LEU A 56 5.58 -15.87 18.10
N ALA A 57 4.57 -16.56 18.64
CA ALA A 57 3.27 -16.70 17.99
C ALA A 57 2.56 -15.34 17.94
N SER A 58 2.46 -14.65 19.08
CA SER A 58 1.85 -13.32 19.16
C SER A 58 2.61 -12.29 18.32
N LYS A 59 3.95 -12.30 18.37
CA LYS A 59 4.79 -11.34 17.63
C LYS A 59 4.73 -11.57 16.12
N PHE A 60 4.62 -12.81 15.68
CA PHE A 60 4.42 -13.14 14.27
C PHE A 60 3.05 -12.66 13.78
N GLU A 61 1.99 -12.89 14.55
CA GLU A 61 0.65 -12.38 14.25
C GLU A 61 0.66 -10.85 14.15
N ASP A 62 1.26 -10.15 15.11
CA ASP A 62 1.37 -8.69 15.09
C ASP A 62 2.07 -8.17 13.82
N VAL A 63 3.16 -8.82 13.39
CA VAL A 63 3.87 -8.45 12.16
C VAL A 63 3.00 -8.66 10.93
N LEU A 64 2.25 -9.77 10.88
CA LEU A 64 1.30 -10.03 9.80
C LEU A 64 0.18 -9.00 9.76
N LEU A 65 -0.35 -8.60 10.91
CA LEU A 65 -1.39 -7.57 11.02
C LEU A 65 -0.87 -6.22 10.53
N VAL A 66 0.32 -5.80 10.97
CA VAL A 66 0.96 -4.54 10.53
C VAL A 66 1.18 -4.51 9.03
N ILE A 67 1.71 -5.60 8.45
CA ILE A 67 1.88 -5.72 6.99
C ILE A 67 0.52 -5.80 6.28
N GLY A 68 -0.52 -6.31 6.93
CA GLY A 68 -1.87 -6.37 6.40
C GLY A 68 -2.58 -5.02 6.39
N TYR A 69 -2.37 -4.16 7.38
CA TYR A 69 -3.18 -2.95 7.58
C TYR A 69 -3.04 -1.89 6.48
N TRP A 70 -1.94 -1.88 5.72
CA TRP A 70 -1.78 -0.93 4.61
C TRP A 70 -2.42 -1.44 3.30
N VAL A 71 -2.74 -2.73 3.20
CA VAL A 71 -3.37 -3.30 1.99
C VAL A 71 -4.78 -2.72 1.74
N PRO A 72 -5.69 -2.64 2.73
CA PRO A 72 -7.01 -2.04 2.56
C PRO A 72 -7.00 -0.59 2.07
N PRO A 73 -6.21 0.34 2.66
CA PRO A 73 -6.18 1.71 2.16
C PRO A 73 -5.64 1.78 0.73
N PHE A 74 -4.64 0.96 0.37
CA PHE A 74 -4.16 0.85 -1.01
C PHE A 74 -5.26 0.38 -1.98
N VAL A 75 -5.96 -0.70 -1.64
CA VAL A 75 -7.06 -1.25 -2.45
C VAL A 75 -8.21 -0.25 -2.59
N GLY A 76 -8.53 0.51 -1.54
CA GLY A 76 -9.58 1.53 -1.56
C GLY A 76 -9.27 2.63 -2.59
N VAL A 77 -8.03 3.14 -2.61
CA VAL A 77 -7.60 4.14 -3.60
C VAL A 77 -7.64 3.58 -5.02
N VAL A 78 -7.04 2.40 -5.24
CA VAL A 78 -6.99 1.76 -6.57
C VAL A 78 -8.39 1.44 -7.10
N THR A 79 -9.29 0.98 -6.24
CA THR A 79 -10.67 0.64 -6.63
C THR A 79 -11.43 1.87 -7.08
N ILE A 80 -11.33 2.98 -6.35
CA ILE A 80 -11.98 4.24 -6.73
C ILE A 80 -11.37 4.82 -8.00
N ASP A 81 -10.05 4.73 -8.18
CA ASP A 81 -9.37 5.16 -9.41
C ASP A 81 -9.82 4.34 -10.62
N TRP A 82 -9.83 3.02 -10.49
CA TRP A 82 -10.27 2.10 -11.55
C TRP A 82 -11.74 2.31 -11.90
N TRP A 83 -12.61 2.45 -10.90
CA TRP A 83 -14.03 2.70 -11.10
C TRP A 83 -14.28 4.05 -11.79
N ALA A 84 -13.54 5.09 -11.38
CA ALA A 84 -13.60 6.42 -12.00
C ALA A 84 -13.25 6.39 -13.49
N ARG A 85 -12.19 5.67 -13.86
CA ARG A 85 -11.72 5.56 -15.26
C ARG A 85 -12.67 4.72 -16.12
N THR A 86 -13.17 3.62 -15.57
CA THR A 86 -14.07 2.69 -16.29
C THR A 86 -15.47 3.28 -16.52
N ARG A 87 -15.95 4.13 -15.60
CA ARG A 87 -17.26 4.82 -15.70
C ARG A 87 -17.44 5.66 -16.96
N HIS A 88 -16.36 6.18 -17.55
CA HIS A 88 -16.45 7.10 -18.69
C HIS A 88 -16.29 6.45 -20.08
N LYS A 89 -16.23 5.10 -20.18
CA LYS A 89 -15.97 4.39 -21.46
C LYS A 89 -14.74 4.92 -22.23
N ARG A 90 -13.81 5.61 -21.57
CA ARG A 90 -12.55 6.03 -22.20
C ARG A 90 -11.74 4.76 -22.43
N ARG A 91 -11.43 4.47 -23.69
CA ARG A 91 -10.38 3.48 -24.01
C ARG A 91 -9.14 3.88 -23.22
N PHE A 92 -8.50 2.91 -22.56
CA PHE A 92 -7.21 3.12 -21.89
C PHE A 92 -6.19 3.55 -22.94
N ASP A 93 -6.08 4.85 -23.16
CA ASP A 93 -5.07 5.41 -24.03
C ASP A 93 -3.92 5.88 -23.14
N VAL A 94 -3.06 4.90 -22.83
CA VAL A 94 -1.84 5.08 -22.01
C VAL A 94 -0.98 6.20 -22.58
N VAL A 95 -0.98 6.39 -23.91
CA VAL A 95 -0.20 7.45 -24.57
C VAL A 95 -0.76 8.83 -24.23
N SER A 96 -2.08 8.99 -24.19
CA SER A 96 -2.73 10.25 -23.80
C SER A 96 -2.58 10.58 -22.30
N GLU A 97 -2.53 9.57 -21.43
CA GLU A 97 -2.36 9.77 -19.98
C GLU A 97 -0.91 10.10 -19.59
N VAL A 98 0.07 9.57 -20.32
CA VAL A 98 1.48 9.99 -20.18
C VAL A 98 1.66 11.43 -20.65
N ALA A 99 0.90 11.87 -21.66
CA ALA A 99 0.92 13.25 -22.17
C ALA A 99 0.19 14.26 -21.26
N MET A 100 -0.76 13.81 -20.44
CA MET A 100 -1.49 14.62 -19.46
C MET A 100 -1.31 14.06 -18.05
N PRO A 101 -0.12 14.23 -17.44
CA PRO A 101 0.16 13.66 -16.13
C PRO A 101 -0.85 14.19 -15.09
N GLN A 102 -1.71 13.28 -14.61
CA GLN A 102 -2.54 13.59 -13.46
C GLN A 102 -1.64 13.75 -12.24
N ARG A 103 -2.00 14.71 -11.38
CA ARG A 103 -1.34 14.90 -10.10
C ARG A 103 -1.54 13.63 -9.26
N GLY A 104 -0.47 12.90 -8.97
CA GLY A 104 -0.49 11.67 -8.16
C GLY A 104 -0.53 11.90 -6.64
N TRP A 105 -0.32 13.14 -6.19
CA TRP A 105 -0.38 13.50 -4.77
C TRP A 105 -1.73 13.25 -4.08
N PRO A 106 -2.91 13.37 -4.72
CA PRO A 106 -4.20 13.07 -4.09
C PRO A 106 -4.33 11.60 -3.70
N ALA A 107 -3.78 10.69 -4.51
CA ALA A 107 -3.75 9.25 -4.20
C ALA A 107 -2.82 8.96 -3.01
N LEU A 108 -1.65 9.61 -2.96
CA LEU A 108 -0.72 9.50 -1.84
C LEU A 108 -1.33 10.03 -0.54
N VAL A 109 -1.98 11.19 -0.58
CA VAL A 109 -2.65 11.77 0.60
C VAL A 109 -3.79 10.88 1.07
N ALA A 110 -4.63 10.38 0.15
CA ALA A 110 -5.72 9.48 0.53
C ALA A 110 -5.22 8.16 1.14
N PHE A 111 -4.10 7.64 0.63
CA PHE A 111 -3.46 6.46 1.18
C PHE A 111 -2.93 6.71 2.60
N VAL A 112 -2.17 7.79 2.82
CA VAL A 112 -1.63 8.15 4.14
C VAL A 112 -2.76 8.41 5.14
N VAL A 113 -3.77 9.19 4.77
CA VAL A 113 -4.93 9.45 5.64
C VAL A 113 -5.71 8.17 5.96
N GLY A 114 -5.82 7.25 5.00
CA GLY A 114 -6.42 5.94 5.24
C GLY A 114 -5.62 5.09 6.22
N CYS A 115 -4.30 5.08 6.12
CA CYS A 115 -3.41 4.41 7.08
C CYS A 115 -3.52 5.04 8.47
N ASP A 116 -3.44 6.37 8.58
CA ASP A 116 -3.52 7.09 9.85
C ASP A 116 -4.88 6.88 10.53
N ALA A 117 -5.96 6.88 9.75
CA ALA A 117 -7.30 6.62 10.27
C ALA A 117 -7.50 5.17 10.72
N ALA A 118 -6.71 4.22 10.22
CA ALA A 118 -6.75 2.83 10.66
C ALA A 118 -6.05 2.63 12.02
N VAL A 119 -5.01 3.42 12.34
CA VAL A 119 -4.23 3.34 13.60
C VAL A 119 -5.09 3.28 14.88
N PRO A 120 -6.08 4.15 15.10
CA PRO A 120 -6.88 4.11 16.33
C PRO A 120 -7.83 2.90 16.44
N PHE A 121 -8.03 2.14 15.36
CA PHE A 121 -8.88 0.95 15.29
C PHE A 121 -8.08 -0.36 15.25
N MET A 122 -6.75 -0.29 15.29
CA MET A 122 -5.88 -1.46 15.33
C MET A 122 -6.01 -2.16 16.68
N ASN A 123 -6.10 -3.49 16.65
CA ASN A 123 -5.99 -4.32 17.84
C ASN A 123 -4.87 -5.35 17.64
N THR A 124 -3.69 -5.02 18.13
CA THR A 124 -2.48 -5.82 18.03
C THR A 124 -1.97 -6.08 19.45
N SER A 125 -1.27 -7.19 19.70
CA SER A 125 -0.79 -7.53 21.06
C SER A 125 0.18 -6.48 21.64
N LEU A 126 0.81 -5.70 20.75
CA LEU A 126 1.69 -4.58 21.08
C LEU A 126 0.99 -3.24 21.21
N TYR A 127 -0.16 -3.07 20.56
CA TYR A 127 -0.85 -1.79 20.47
C TYR A 127 -2.35 -2.00 20.26
N THR A 128 -3.13 -1.60 21.25
CA THR A 128 -4.59 -1.53 21.16
C THR A 128 -4.99 -0.06 21.04
N GLY A 129 -5.58 0.32 19.92
CA GLY A 129 -6.07 1.66 19.69
C GLY A 129 -7.24 2.01 20.64
N PRO A 130 -7.44 3.31 20.97
CA PRO A 130 -8.45 3.75 21.93
C PRO A 130 -9.88 3.38 21.50
N VAL A 131 -10.13 3.29 20.19
CA VAL A 131 -11.45 2.90 19.66
C VAL A 131 -11.61 1.38 19.65
N ALA A 132 -10.54 0.63 19.38
CA ALA A 132 -10.54 -0.84 19.47
C ALA A 132 -10.77 -1.33 20.92
N ALA A 133 -10.18 -0.63 21.90
CA ALA A 133 -10.40 -0.90 23.32
C ALA A 133 -11.88 -0.68 23.73
N ALA A 134 -12.52 0.38 23.23
CA ALA A 134 -13.94 0.64 23.46
C ALA A 134 -14.85 -0.39 22.75
N ALA A 135 -14.42 -0.90 21.58
CA ALA A 135 -15.12 -1.91 20.80
C ALA A 135 -14.90 -3.36 21.28
N HIS A 136 -14.48 -3.56 22.54
CA HIS A 136 -14.27 -4.88 23.15
C HIS A 136 -13.22 -5.73 22.42
N GLY A 137 -12.21 -5.09 21.82
CA GLY A 137 -11.13 -5.79 21.11
C GLY A 137 -11.48 -6.19 19.67
N ALA A 138 -12.54 -5.64 19.07
CA ALA A 138 -12.81 -5.83 17.65
C ALA A 138 -11.78 -5.06 16.79
N ASP A 139 -11.09 -5.77 15.90
CA ASP A 139 -10.20 -5.16 14.90
C ASP A 139 -11.02 -4.67 13.69
N LEU A 140 -11.17 -3.35 13.61
CA LEU A 140 -11.92 -2.65 12.55
C LEU A 140 -10.99 -1.90 11.60
N ALA A 141 -9.68 -1.96 11.81
CA ALA A 141 -8.71 -1.17 11.05
C ALA A 141 -8.76 -1.47 9.55
N TYR A 142 -9.02 -2.72 9.16
CA TYR A 142 -9.15 -3.12 7.76
C TYR A 142 -10.31 -2.41 7.05
N TYR A 143 -11.49 -2.39 7.69
CA TYR A 143 -12.68 -1.77 7.12
C TYR A 143 -12.56 -0.23 7.09
N VAL A 144 -12.06 0.35 8.18
CA VAL A 144 -11.86 1.79 8.30
C VAL A 144 -10.84 2.28 7.28
N GLY A 145 -9.68 1.60 7.16
CA GLY A 145 -8.65 1.96 6.20
C GLY A 145 -9.16 1.94 4.75
N LEU A 146 -9.95 0.93 4.38
CA LEU A 146 -10.56 0.82 3.04
C LEU A 146 -11.58 1.93 2.78
N VAL A 147 -12.49 2.17 3.72
CA VAL A 147 -13.57 3.16 3.54
C VAL A 147 -13.01 4.57 3.54
N VAL A 148 -12.13 4.90 4.50
CA VAL A 148 -11.55 6.24 4.62
C VAL A 148 -10.68 6.56 3.40
N SER A 149 -9.79 5.66 2.97
CA SER A 149 -8.95 5.93 1.80
C SER A 149 -9.80 6.10 0.53
N GLY A 150 -10.83 5.27 0.35
CA GLY A 150 -11.74 5.35 -0.78
C GLY A 150 -12.53 6.66 -0.81
N VAL A 151 -13.11 7.06 0.32
CA VAL A 151 -13.88 8.31 0.44
C VAL A 151 -12.97 9.53 0.27
N VAL A 152 -11.82 9.57 0.94
CA VAL A 152 -10.87 10.70 0.82
C VAL A 152 -10.37 10.83 -0.61
N TYR A 153 -10.00 9.72 -1.26
CA TYR A 153 -9.59 9.77 -2.67
C TYR A 153 -10.74 10.23 -3.57
N ALA A 154 -11.96 9.74 -3.35
CA ALA A 154 -13.15 10.15 -4.09
C ALA A 154 -13.46 11.64 -3.95
N LEU A 155 -13.28 12.22 -2.77
CA LEU A 155 -13.46 13.65 -2.54
C LEU A 155 -12.33 14.46 -3.18
N LEU A 156 -11.08 14.06 -2.98
CA LEU A 156 -9.93 14.76 -3.54
C LEU A 156 -9.97 14.79 -5.07
N ARG A 157 -10.41 13.71 -5.75
CA ARG A 157 -10.59 13.73 -7.21
C ARG A 157 -11.75 14.60 -7.69
N MET A 158 -12.77 14.85 -6.85
CA MET A 158 -13.86 15.78 -7.20
C MET A 158 -13.40 17.23 -7.08
N VAL A 159 -12.56 17.53 -6.09
CA VAL A 159 -12.00 18.87 -5.86
C VAL A 159 -10.88 19.18 -6.86
N VAL A 160 -9.98 18.22 -7.08
CA VAL A 160 -8.96 18.26 -8.13
C VAL A 160 -9.63 17.86 -9.45
N ARG A 161 -10.55 18.71 -9.93
CA ARG A 161 -10.96 18.64 -11.33
C ARG A 161 -9.68 18.70 -12.18
N PRO A 162 -9.53 17.88 -13.24
CA PRO A 162 -8.45 18.11 -14.20
C PRO A 162 -8.63 19.56 -14.63
N GLY A 163 -7.67 20.40 -14.23
CA GLY A 163 -7.70 21.81 -14.56
C GLY A 163 -7.93 21.85 -16.05
N SER A 164 -9.03 22.48 -16.46
CA SER A 164 -9.15 22.94 -17.83
C SER A 164 -7.85 23.71 -18.08
N GLN A 165 -6.93 23.13 -18.83
CA GLN A 165 -5.96 23.91 -19.57
C GLN A 165 -6.78 24.65 -20.62
N ARG A 166 -7.51 25.67 -20.14
CA ARG A 166 -8.04 26.74 -20.96
C ARG A 166 -6.79 27.43 -21.47
N ALA A 167 -6.65 27.42 -22.79
CA ALA A 167 -6.10 28.52 -23.55
C ALA A 167 -4.75 29.05 -23.05
N ALA A 168 -3.68 28.38 -23.44
CA ALA A 168 -2.39 29.02 -23.73
C ALA A 168 -1.73 28.13 -24.80
N GLY A 169 -1.56 28.52 -26.05
CA GLY A 169 -1.72 29.78 -26.71
C GLY A 169 -0.83 29.70 -27.95
N VAL A 170 -1.44 29.92 -29.12
CA VAL A 170 -0.83 30.20 -30.44
C VAL A 170 0.03 29.09 -31.05
#